data_AF-A0A2D3W249-F1
#
_entry.id   AF-A0A2D3W249-F1
#
_cell.length_a   1.000
_cell.length_b   1.000
_cell.length_c   1.000
_cell.angle_alpha   90.00
_cell.angle_beta   90.00
_cell.angle_gamma   90.00
#
_symmetry.space_group_name_H-M   'P 1'
#
loop_
_entity.id
_entity.type
_entity.pdbx_description
1 polymer ?
#
loop_
_entity_poly.entity_id
_entity_poly.type
_entity_poly.pdbx_seq_one_letter_code
_entity_poly.pdbx_strand_id
1 'polypeptide(L)'
;FNSLKKENRTYKEYVNNLFESSDIKAIDPKTKLPILIKTSFQKHADAVVFHYSVEKKEPFVFISLSNPNAIEKIVKTPYNELLYIVDLQNIKKSDKAKIFNLIEDRRVIISTTDTTESYEGIEQMEITTDSKVFDRSDILSIDDYVKYVILNFQNKFPDTELSKKLGISRKSLWEKRKKYGIAKKK
;
A
#
# COMPACT_ATOMS: atom_id res chain seq x y z
N PHE A 1 -34.10 2.71 -5.48
CA PHE A 1 -33.20 3.47 -6.40
C PHE A 1 -32.57 4.70 -5.73
N ASN A 2 -33.34 5.62 -5.15
CA ASN A 2 -32.78 6.82 -4.48
C ASN A 2 -31.90 6.50 -3.26
N SER A 3 -32.27 5.50 -2.44
CA SER A 3 -31.44 5.08 -1.29
C SER A 3 -30.07 4.54 -1.72
N LEU A 4 -30.04 3.63 -2.71
CA LEU A 4 -28.79 3.05 -3.23
C LEU A 4 -27.88 4.10 -3.86
N LYS A 5 -28.44 5.08 -4.58
CA LYS A 5 -27.66 6.21 -5.11
C LYS A 5 -27.08 7.09 -4.01
N LYS A 6 -27.86 7.36 -2.97
CA LYS A 6 -27.43 8.16 -1.82
C LYS A 6 -26.31 7.43 -1.06
N GLU A 7 -26.47 6.14 -0.81
CA GLU A 7 -25.48 5.30 -0.15
C GLU A 7 -24.17 5.21 -0.95
N ASN A 8 -24.25 4.97 -2.26
CA ASN A 8 -23.07 4.95 -3.13
C ASN A 8 -22.34 6.30 -3.15
N ARG A 9 -23.09 7.41 -3.19
CA ARG A 9 -22.53 8.76 -3.07
C ARG A 9 -21.79 8.94 -1.74
N THR A 10 -22.39 8.53 -0.62
CA THR A 10 -21.74 8.59 0.69
C THR A 10 -20.43 7.81 0.73
N TYR A 11 -20.41 6.57 0.24
CA TYR A 11 -19.18 5.78 0.20
C TYR A 11 -18.12 6.40 -0.71
N LYS A 12 -18.53 6.93 -1.88
CA LYS A 12 -17.60 7.59 -2.80
C LYS A 12 -16.98 8.85 -2.16
N GLU A 13 -17.78 9.68 -1.51
CA GLU A 13 -17.30 10.87 -0.80
C GLU A 13 -16.34 10.49 0.35
N TYR A 14 -16.68 9.46 1.14
CA TYR A 14 -15.83 8.98 2.22
C TYR A 14 -14.48 8.44 1.72
N VAL A 15 -14.50 7.60 0.68
CA VAL A 15 -13.28 7.00 0.12
C VAL A 15 -12.41 8.07 -0.57
N ASN A 16 -13.01 9.03 -1.27
CA ASN A 16 -12.26 10.17 -1.82
C ASN A 16 -11.51 10.93 -0.72
N ASN A 17 -12.19 11.26 0.38
CA ASN A 17 -11.57 11.95 1.51
C ASN A 17 -10.47 11.11 2.18
N LEU A 18 -10.62 9.78 2.23
CA LEU A 18 -9.57 8.89 2.76
C LEU A 18 -8.28 8.93 1.93
N PHE A 19 -8.39 9.15 0.61
CA PHE A 19 -7.25 9.12 -0.30
C PHE A 19 -6.75 10.49 -0.74
N GLU A 20 -7.42 11.58 -0.36
CA GLU A 20 -7.14 12.97 -0.78
C GLU A 20 -5.71 13.43 -0.48
N SER A 21 -5.10 12.95 0.61
CA SER A 21 -3.73 13.32 1.01
C SER A 21 -2.63 12.45 0.39
N SER A 22 -2.97 11.49 -0.46
CA SER A 22 -1.99 10.56 -1.03
C SER A 22 -1.48 11.12 -2.35
N ASP A 23 -0.16 11.19 -2.55
CA ASP A 23 0.41 11.35 -3.90
C ASP A 23 0.11 10.06 -4.69
N ILE A 24 -1.02 10.05 -5.39
CA ILE A 24 -1.50 8.87 -6.12
C ILE A 24 -0.76 8.78 -7.45
N LYS A 25 0.07 7.76 -7.59
CA LYS A 25 0.68 7.40 -8.87
C LYS A 25 -0.34 6.65 -9.74
N ALA A 26 -0.88 7.33 -10.75
CA ALA A 26 -1.86 6.72 -11.65
C ALA A 26 -1.27 5.56 -12.47
N ILE A 27 -2.12 4.59 -12.81
CA ILE A 27 -1.78 3.54 -13.80
C ILE A 27 -1.77 4.21 -15.17
N ASP A 28 -0.74 3.97 -15.99
CA ASP A 28 -0.68 4.52 -17.35
C ASP A 28 -1.91 4.01 -18.14
N PRO A 29 -2.69 4.88 -18.81
CA PRO A 29 -3.80 4.46 -19.65
C PRO A 29 -3.45 3.42 -20.72
N LYS A 30 -2.18 3.28 -21.10
CA LYS A 30 -1.66 2.32 -22.10
C LYS A 30 -1.24 0.98 -21.49
N THR A 31 -1.11 0.88 -20.16
CA THR A 31 -0.78 -0.37 -19.46
C THR A 31 -1.79 -1.45 -19.80
N LYS A 32 -1.30 -2.65 -20.10
CA LYS A 32 -2.14 -3.81 -20.34
C LYS A 32 -2.44 -4.48 -19.00
N LEU A 33 -3.66 -4.98 -18.87
CA LEU A 33 -4.02 -5.86 -17.76
C LEU A 33 -3.69 -7.31 -18.16
N PRO A 34 -3.24 -8.17 -17.23
CA PRO A 34 -3.12 -7.91 -15.79
C PRO A 34 -1.87 -7.10 -15.38
N ILE A 35 -1.99 -6.27 -14.34
CA ILE A 35 -0.88 -5.52 -13.74
C ILE A 35 -0.70 -5.85 -12.26
N LEU A 36 0.54 -5.96 -11.81
CA LEU A 36 0.93 -6.10 -10.42
C LEU A 36 1.40 -4.75 -9.83
N ILE A 37 0.76 -4.35 -8.73
CA ILE A 37 1.15 -3.20 -7.90
C ILE A 37 1.98 -3.69 -6.72
N LYS A 38 3.22 -3.20 -6.62
CA LYS A 38 4.11 -3.41 -5.48
C LYS A 38 4.14 -2.16 -4.62
N THR A 39 3.77 -2.27 -3.34
CA THR A 39 3.78 -1.14 -2.41
C THR A 39 3.93 -1.63 -0.98
N SER A 40 4.77 -0.99 -0.18
CA SER A 40 4.90 -1.34 1.25
C SER A 40 3.62 -1.14 2.07
N PHE A 41 2.68 -0.35 1.55
CA PHE A 41 1.39 -0.12 2.19
C PHE A 41 0.23 -0.35 1.22
N GLN A 42 -0.64 -1.29 1.60
CA GLN A 42 -1.83 -1.67 0.85
C GLN A 42 -2.74 -0.46 0.51
N LYS A 43 -2.87 0.51 1.42
CA LYS A 43 -3.67 1.73 1.21
C LYS A 43 -3.30 2.50 -0.07
N HIS A 44 -2.04 2.44 -0.52
CA HIS A 44 -1.63 3.12 -1.74
C HIS A 44 -2.11 2.37 -2.98
N ALA A 45 -2.04 1.03 -2.98
CA ALA A 45 -2.63 0.23 -4.05
C ALA A 45 -4.15 0.45 -4.10
N ASP A 46 -4.81 0.48 -2.94
CA ASP A 46 -6.26 0.72 -2.84
C ASP A 46 -6.64 2.09 -3.44
N ALA A 47 -5.86 3.13 -3.13
CA ALA A 47 -6.05 4.47 -3.68
C ALA A 47 -5.90 4.50 -5.21
N VAL A 48 -4.86 3.84 -5.74
CA VAL A 48 -4.60 3.76 -7.19
C VAL A 48 -5.74 3.04 -7.92
N VAL A 49 -6.20 1.90 -7.39
CA VAL A 49 -7.28 1.14 -8.03
C VAL A 49 -8.61 1.85 -7.94
N PHE A 50 -8.90 2.49 -6.80
CA PHE A 50 -10.11 3.29 -6.66
C PHE A 50 -10.11 4.48 -7.63
N HIS A 51 -8.97 5.17 -7.77
CA HIS A 51 -8.83 6.25 -8.75
C HIS A 51 -9.01 5.75 -10.19
N TYR A 52 -8.38 4.63 -10.54
CA TYR A 52 -8.53 3.99 -11.85
C TYR A 52 -10.00 3.67 -12.16
N SER A 53 -10.72 3.09 -11.20
CA SER A 53 -12.15 2.77 -11.31
C SER A 53 -13.01 4.01 -11.55
N VAL A 54 -12.73 5.10 -10.83
CA VAL A 54 -13.45 6.38 -10.97
C VAL A 54 -13.16 7.02 -12.34
N GLU A 55 -11.91 7.02 -12.78
CA GLU A 55 -11.47 7.60 -14.05
C GLU A 55 -12.07 6.85 -15.25
N LYS A 56 -11.99 5.50 -15.24
CA LYS A 56 -12.55 4.64 -16.28
C LYS A 56 -14.07 4.48 -16.19
N LYS A 57 -14.70 4.99 -15.12
CA LYS A 57 -16.14 4.83 -14.81
C LYS A 57 -16.58 3.37 -14.81
N GLU A 58 -15.74 2.51 -14.25
CA GLU A 58 -15.96 1.07 -14.24
C GLU A 58 -15.78 0.50 -12.82
N PRO A 59 -16.75 -0.25 -12.28
CA PRO A 59 -16.59 -0.90 -10.98
C PRO A 59 -15.60 -2.07 -11.06
N PHE A 60 -15.10 -2.50 -9.91
CA PHE A 60 -14.26 -3.69 -9.80
C PHE A 60 -14.80 -4.68 -8.76
N VAL A 61 -14.46 -5.95 -8.94
CA VAL A 61 -14.70 -7.01 -7.97
C VAL A 61 -13.49 -7.12 -7.05
N PHE A 62 -13.68 -6.78 -5.77
CA PHE A 62 -12.65 -6.90 -4.75
C PHE A 62 -12.48 -8.34 -4.27
N ILE A 63 -11.23 -8.84 -4.22
CA ILE A 63 -10.87 -10.18 -3.78
C ILE A 63 -9.61 -10.11 -2.92
N SER A 64 -9.68 -10.62 -1.68
CA SER A 64 -8.49 -10.86 -0.84
C SER A 64 -8.09 -12.33 -0.97
N LEU A 65 -6.83 -12.59 -1.32
CA LEU A 65 -6.27 -13.94 -1.40
C LEU A 65 -6.13 -14.63 -0.03
N SER A 66 -6.25 -13.86 1.06
CA SER A 66 -6.34 -14.40 2.41
C SER A 66 -7.67 -15.12 2.68
N ASN A 67 -8.71 -14.86 1.86
CA ASN A 67 -10.00 -15.53 2.00
C ASN A 67 -9.99 -16.94 1.38
N PRO A 68 -10.59 -17.95 2.05
CA PRO A 68 -10.56 -19.33 1.56
C PRO A 68 -11.31 -19.53 0.22
N ASN A 69 -12.27 -18.66 -0.09
CA ASN A 69 -13.04 -18.69 -1.34
C ASN A 69 -12.48 -17.78 -2.44
N ALA A 70 -11.27 -17.24 -2.29
CA ALA A 70 -10.70 -16.28 -3.23
C ALA A 70 -10.59 -16.85 -4.65
N ILE A 71 -10.05 -18.07 -4.79
CA ILE A 71 -9.87 -18.73 -6.08
C ILE A 71 -11.21 -19.01 -6.75
N GLU A 72 -12.20 -19.51 -6.00
CA GLU A 72 -13.54 -19.75 -6.51
C GLU A 72 -14.19 -18.45 -7.01
N LYS A 73 -14.00 -17.35 -6.28
CA LYS A 73 -14.50 -16.03 -6.66
C LYS A 73 -13.84 -15.54 -7.95
N ILE A 74 -12.52 -15.69 -8.11
CA ILE A 74 -11.81 -15.36 -9.35
C ILE A 74 -12.41 -16.14 -10.53
N VAL A 75 -12.58 -17.46 -10.39
CA VAL A 75 -13.10 -18.32 -11.46
C VAL A 75 -14.52 -17.92 -11.86
N LYS A 76 -15.38 -17.63 -10.89
CA LYS A 76 -16.80 -17.27 -11.10
C LYS A 76 -17.01 -15.88 -11.70
N THR A 77 -16.09 -14.95 -11.50
CA THR A 77 -16.18 -13.60 -12.06
C THR A 77 -16.04 -13.65 -13.59
N PRO A 78 -16.93 -12.99 -14.35
CA PRO A 78 -16.83 -12.87 -15.82
C PRO A 78 -15.50 -12.22 -16.28
N TYR A 79 -15.00 -12.62 -17.45
CA TYR A 79 -13.70 -12.15 -17.98
C TYR A 79 -13.66 -10.65 -18.33
N ASN A 80 -14.82 -10.04 -18.58
CA ASN A 80 -14.93 -8.63 -18.93
C ASN A 80 -14.92 -7.69 -17.70
N GLU A 81 -15.20 -8.20 -16.51
CA GLU A 81 -15.19 -7.44 -15.27
C GLU A 81 -13.76 -7.19 -14.79
N LEU A 82 -13.52 -6.02 -14.20
CA LEU A 82 -12.24 -5.69 -13.56
C LEU A 82 -12.14 -6.37 -12.19
N LEU A 83 -11.08 -7.13 -11.94
CA LEU A 83 -10.79 -7.71 -10.63
C LEU A 83 -9.71 -6.89 -9.93
N TYR A 84 -9.94 -6.61 -8.64
CA TYR A 84 -8.90 -6.11 -7.75
C TYR A 84 -8.54 -7.17 -6.72
N ILE A 85 -7.33 -7.70 -6.82
CA ILE A 85 -6.84 -8.81 -5.99
C ILE A 85 -5.78 -8.30 -5.02
N VAL A 86 -5.90 -8.62 -3.74
CA VAL A 86 -4.95 -8.22 -2.69
C VAL A 86 -4.38 -9.43 -1.94
N ASP A 87 -3.37 -9.18 -1.09
CA ASP A 87 -2.72 -10.16 -0.22
C ASP A 87 -1.86 -11.22 -0.93
N LEU A 88 -1.28 -10.89 -2.08
CA LEU A 88 -0.38 -11.82 -2.78
C LEU A 88 0.83 -12.25 -1.93
N GLN A 89 1.31 -11.39 -1.02
CA GLN A 89 2.42 -11.70 -0.10
C GLN A 89 2.14 -12.87 0.84
N ASN A 90 0.86 -13.17 1.11
CA ASN A 90 0.46 -14.27 2.00
C ASN A 90 0.44 -15.63 1.29
N ILE A 91 0.57 -15.64 -0.04
CA ILE A 91 0.51 -16.86 -0.83
C ILE A 91 1.89 -17.51 -0.93
N LYS A 92 1.93 -18.85 -0.92
CA LYS A 92 3.17 -19.61 -1.12
C LYS A 92 3.65 -19.48 -2.56
N LYS A 93 4.97 -19.45 -2.78
CA LYS A 93 5.59 -19.34 -4.12
C LYS A 93 5.02 -20.36 -5.12
N SER A 94 4.78 -21.61 -4.70
CA SER A 94 4.20 -22.67 -5.54
C SER A 94 2.79 -22.37 -6.05
N ASP A 95 1.99 -21.62 -5.29
CA ASP A 95 0.60 -21.31 -5.64
C ASP A 95 0.46 -19.97 -6.37
N LYS A 96 1.45 -19.07 -6.25
CA LYS A 96 1.48 -17.81 -7.01
C LYS A 96 1.48 -18.05 -8.52
N ALA A 97 2.26 -19.03 -9.00
CA ALA A 97 2.28 -19.39 -10.43
C ALA A 97 0.89 -19.80 -10.94
N LYS A 98 0.11 -20.55 -10.15
CA LYS A 98 -1.26 -20.93 -10.50
C LYS A 98 -2.18 -19.71 -10.57
N ILE A 99 -2.01 -18.76 -9.66
CA ILE A 99 -2.78 -17.51 -9.66
C ILE A 99 -2.45 -16.68 -10.91
N PHE A 100 -1.18 -16.52 -11.26
CA PHE A 100 -0.77 -15.78 -12.45
C PHE A 100 -1.35 -16.41 -13.73
N ASN A 101 -1.26 -17.73 -13.88
CA ASN A 101 -1.87 -18.43 -15.02
C ASN A 101 -3.41 -18.27 -15.05
N LEU A 102 -4.07 -18.19 -13.89
CA LEU A 102 -5.52 -18.01 -13.81
C LEU A 102 -5.97 -16.61 -14.25
N ILE A 103 -5.11 -15.59 -14.10
CA ILE A 103 -5.43 -14.19 -14.37
C ILE A 103 -4.84 -13.64 -15.67
N GLU A 104 -4.01 -14.42 -16.39
CA GLU A 104 -3.28 -13.99 -17.58
C GLU A 104 -4.17 -13.32 -18.65
N ASP A 105 -5.32 -13.94 -18.95
CA ASP A 105 -6.28 -13.43 -19.95
C ASP A 105 -7.43 -12.61 -19.32
N ARG A 106 -7.25 -12.12 -18.10
CA ARG A 106 -8.29 -11.41 -17.35
C ARG A 106 -7.90 -9.97 -17.04
N ARG A 107 -8.91 -9.13 -16.88
CA ARG A 107 -8.74 -7.73 -16.49
C ARG A 107 -8.48 -7.64 -14.99
N VAL A 108 -7.22 -7.82 -14.59
CA VAL A 108 -6.84 -7.88 -13.16
C VAL A 108 -5.84 -6.80 -12.80
N ILE A 109 -6.10 -6.11 -11.69
CA ILE A 109 -5.07 -5.40 -10.94
C ILE A 109 -4.84 -6.22 -9.67
N ILE A 110 -3.62 -6.68 -9.47
CA ILE A 110 -3.22 -7.44 -8.28
C ILE A 110 -2.23 -6.62 -7.46
N SER A 111 -2.29 -6.67 -6.13
CA SER A 111 -1.34 -5.97 -5.25
C SER A 111 -0.61 -6.92 -4.30
N THR A 112 0.62 -6.54 -3.99
CA THR A 112 1.44 -7.17 -2.95
C THR A 112 2.06 -6.11 -2.06
N THR A 113 2.16 -6.42 -0.76
CA THR A 113 2.97 -5.62 0.16
C THR A 113 4.42 -6.06 0.28
N ASP A 114 4.80 -7.13 -0.41
CA ASP A 114 6.18 -7.54 -0.56
C ASP A 114 6.79 -6.90 -1.81
N THR A 115 7.59 -5.85 -1.61
CA THR A 115 8.29 -5.15 -2.68
C THR A 115 9.58 -5.86 -3.11
N THR A 116 10.05 -6.86 -2.37
CA THR A 116 11.35 -7.52 -2.63
C THR A 116 11.26 -8.64 -3.64
N GLU A 117 10.10 -9.31 -3.72
CA GLU A 117 9.93 -10.45 -4.61
C GLU A 117 9.83 -10.00 -6.07
N SER A 118 10.61 -10.64 -6.94
CA SER A 118 10.56 -10.43 -8.38
C SER A 118 9.52 -11.34 -9.02
N TYR A 119 8.73 -10.77 -9.93
CA TYR A 119 7.72 -11.48 -10.71
C TYR A 119 8.08 -11.35 -12.19
N GLU A 120 8.00 -12.44 -12.94
CA GLU A 120 8.22 -12.46 -14.39
C GLU A 120 6.89 -12.67 -15.11
N GLY A 121 6.75 -12.14 -16.33
CA GLY A 121 5.57 -12.37 -17.18
C GLY A 121 4.32 -11.53 -16.84
N ILE A 122 4.41 -10.57 -15.92
CA ILE A 122 3.33 -9.63 -15.60
C ILE A 122 3.85 -8.19 -15.59
N GLU A 123 3.04 -7.26 -16.12
CA GLU A 123 3.33 -5.83 -16.06
C GLU A 123 3.36 -5.39 -14.60
N GLN A 124 4.32 -4.54 -14.22
CA GLN A 124 4.56 -4.18 -12.82
C GLN A 124 4.65 -2.67 -12.65
N MET A 125 4.05 -2.19 -11.57
CA MET A 125 4.28 -0.84 -11.07
C MET A 125 4.66 -0.88 -9.60
N GLU A 126 5.64 -0.08 -9.25
CA GLU A 126 6.04 0.12 -7.86
C GLU A 126 5.61 1.51 -7.39
N ILE A 127 4.99 1.53 -6.21
CA ILE A 127 4.62 2.74 -5.49
C ILE A 127 5.48 2.80 -4.23
N THR A 128 6.50 3.63 -4.27
CA THR A 128 7.33 3.95 -3.11
C THR A 128 6.80 5.21 -2.45
N THR A 129 6.94 5.30 -1.13
CA THR A 129 6.69 6.53 -0.38
C THR A 129 8.04 7.11 0.03
N ASP A 130 8.17 8.43 0.10
CA ASP A 130 9.38 9.09 0.63
C ASP A 130 9.73 8.62 2.07
N SER A 131 8.75 8.08 2.77
CA SER A 131 8.89 7.45 4.08
C SER A 131 9.47 6.03 3.98
N LYS A 132 10.71 5.90 3.49
CA LYS A 132 11.49 4.63 3.45
C LYS A 132 11.56 3.89 4.79
N VAL A 133 11.27 4.57 5.89
CA VAL A 133 11.40 4.04 7.25
C VAL A 133 10.38 2.96 7.58
N PHE A 134 9.26 2.93 6.88
CA PHE A 134 8.21 1.93 7.11
C PHE A 134 7.99 1.04 5.90
N ASP A 135 8.97 0.96 4.99
CA ASP A 135 8.95 -0.09 3.99
C ASP A 135 8.97 -1.43 4.72
N ARG A 136 7.82 -2.13 4.70
CA ARG A 136 7.60 -3.39 5.44
C ARG A 136 8.53 -4.52 4.98
N SER A 137 9.23 -4.30 3.87
CA SER A 137 10.21 -5.20 3.27
C SER A 137 11.55 -5.22 4.01
N ASP A 138 11.95 -4.14 4.69
CA ASP A 138 13.25 -4.04 5.34
C ASP A 138 13.12 -4.04 6.87
N ILE A 139 13.91 -4.88 7.54
CA ILE A 139 14.05 -4.84 8.99
C ILE A 139 14.75 -3.54 9.36
N LEU A 140 13.99 -2.58 9.85
CA LEU A 140 14.51 -1.31 10.31
C LEU A 140 15.39 -1.51 11.54
N SER A 141 16.63 -1.00 11.48
CA SER A 141 17.49 -0.99 12.67
C SER A 141 16.91 -0.08 13.75
N ILE A 142 17.16 -0.40 15.02
CA ILE A 142 16.74 0.44 16.14
C ILE A 142 17.28 1.87 15.97
N ASP A 143 18.49 2.01 15.42
CA ASP A 143 19.12 3.31 15.16
C ASP A 143 18.37 4.13 14.11
N ASP A 144 17.94 3.51 13.01
CA ASP A 144 17.20 4.19 11.95
C ASP A 144 15.79 4.58 12.39
N TYR A 145 15.14 3.73 13.20
CA TYR A 145 13.87 4.08 13.83
C TYR A 145 13.99 5.30 14.74
N VAL A 146 15.00 5.32 15.61
CA VAL A 146 15.24 6.47 16.50
C VAL A 146 15.53 7.73 15.69
N LYS A 147 16.35 7.64 14.64
CA LYS A 147 16.64 8.77 13.74
C LYS A 147 15.36 9.31 13.09
N TYR A 148 14.50 8.44 12.57
CA TYR A 148 13.21 8.83 11.99
C TYR A 148 12.31 9.56 12.98
N VAL A 149 12.16 9.00 14.18
CA VAL A 149 11.30 9.58 15.22
C VAL A 149 11.80 10.97 15.60
N ILE A 150 13.12 11.15 15.76
CA ILE A 150 13.71 12.46 16.02
C ILE A 150 13.38 13.44 14.88
N LEU A 151 13.62 13.07 13.62
CA LEU A 151 13.44 13.97 12.48
C LEU A 151 11.99 14.43 12.30
N ASN A 152 11.04 13.51 12.41
CA ASN A 152 9.62 13.77 12.11
C ASN A 152 8.85 14.38 13.28
N PHE A 153 9.28 14.12 14.51
CA PHE A 153 8.52 14.48 15.71
C PHE A 153 9.20 15.52 16.60
N GLN A 154 10.43 15.94 16.32
CA GLN A 154 11.14 16.99 17.09
C GLN A 154 10.38 18.32 17.21
N ASN A 155 9.51 18.64 16.25
CA ASN A 155 8.72 19.89 16.26
C ASN A 155 7.38 19.71 16.98
N LYS A 156 6.93 18.46 17.19
CA LYS A 156 5.64 18.13 17.81
C LYS A 156 5.78 17.77 19.29
N PHE A 157 6.91 17.17 19.67
CA PHE A 157 7.12 16.65 21.02
C PHE A 157 8.49 17.06 21.59
N PRO A 158 8.56 17.42 22.88
CA PRO A 158 9.83 17.66 23.55
C PRO A 158 10.61 16.36 23.76
N ASP A 159 11.94 16.47 23.88
CA ASP A 159 12.86 15.33 24.04
C ASP A 159 12.50 14.41 25.22
N THR A 160 11.91 14.97 26.28
CA THR A 160 11.43 14.21 27.43
C THR A 160 10.32 13.23 27.07
N GLU A 161 9.42 13.61 26.16
CA GLU A 161 8.33 12.74 25.70
C GLU A 161 8.80 11.76 24.63
N LEU A 162 9.67 12.22 23.71
CA LEU A 162 10.27 11.35 22.70
C LEU A 162 11.08 10.24 23.34
N SER A 163 11.88 10.53 24.38
CA SER A 163 12.69 9.50 25.05
C SER A 163 11.80 8.46 25.73
N LYS A 164 10.70 8.89 26.38
CA LYS A 164 9.72 7.98 26.99
C LYS A 164 9.05 7.08 25.94
N LYS A 165 8.61 7.64 24.81
CA LYS A 165 7.97 6.87 23.72
C LYS A 165 8.93 5.89 23.04
N LEU A 166 10.22 6.24 22.96
CA LEU A 166 11.26 5.37 22.40
C LEU A 166 11.79 4.34 23.41
N GLY A 167 11.39 4.41 24.69
CA GLY A 167 11.89 3.50 25.73
C GLY A 167 13.38 3.68 26.06
N ILE A 168 13.96 4.84 25.76
CA ILE A 168 15.37 5.15 26.02
C ILE A 168 15.52 6.33 27.00
N SER A 169 16.69 6.45 27.63
CA SER A 169 16.97 7.60 28.49
C SER A 169 17.06 8.90 27.68
N ARG A 170 16.69 10.03 28.29
CA ARG A 170 16.83 11.36 27.67
C ARG A 170 18.29 11.66 27.28
N LYS A 171 19.25 11.17 28.07
CA LYS A 171 20.69 11.27 27.76
C LYS A 171 21.06 10.51 26.48
N SER A 172 20.57 9.28 26.33
CA SER A 172 20.81 8.46 25.13
C SER A 172 20.18 9.09 23.88
N LEU A 173 18.97 9.64 23.99
CA LEU A 173 18.34 10.37 22.89
C LEU A 173 19.19 11.58 22.46
N TRP A 174 19.71 12.35 23.42
CA TRP A 174 20.56 13.50 23.15
C TRP A 174 21.88 13.11 22.46
N GLU A 175 22.53 12.04 22.93
CA GLU A 175 23.75 11.50 22.29
C GLU A 175 23.49 11.07 20.84
N LYS A 176 22.37 10.39 20.59
CA LYS A 176 21.94 10.03 19.23
C LYS A 176 21.67 11.26 18.36
N ARG A 177 20.98 12.30 18.86
CA ARG A 177 20.80 13.58 18.13
C ARG A 177 22.12 14.20 17.72
N LYS A 178 23.08 14.25 18.66
CA LYS A 178 24.43 14.78 18.42
C LYS A 178 25.16 13.95 17.36
N LYS A 179 25.06 12.62 17.42
CA LYS A 179 25.63 11.69 16.42
C LYS A 179 25.06 11.91 15.01
N TYR A 180 23.77 12.20 14.89
CA TYR A 180 23.11 12.39 13.58
C TYR A 180 23.19 13.82 13.03
N GLY A 181 23.81 14.77 13.74
CA GLY A 181 23.90 16.16 13.28
C GLY A 181 22.56 16.89 13.19
N ILE A 182 21.51 16.38 13.87
CA ILE A 182 20.16 16.95 13.82
C ILE A 182 20.08 18.10 14.81
N ALA A 183 20.51 19.29 14.36
CA ALA A 183 20.32 20.52 15.11
C ALA A 183 18.82 20.84 15.22
N LYS A 184 18.36 21.14 16.43
CA LYS A 184 17.01 21.65 16.66
C LYS A 184 16.92 23.00 15.95
N LYS A 185 16.09 23.14 14.91
CA LYS A 185 15.74 24.48 14.41
C LYS A 185 15.01 25.18 15.56
N LYS A 186 15.53 26.35 15.94
CA LYS A 186 14.91 27.25 16.92
C LYS A 186 13.58 27.76 16.38
#